data_AF-A0A832DS50-F1
#
_entry.id   AF-A0A832DS50-F1
#
_cell.length_a   1.000
_cell.length_b   1.000
_cell.length_c   1.000
_cell.angle_alpha   90.00
_cell.angle_beta   90.00
_cell.angle_gamma   90.00
#
_symmetry.space_group_name_H-M   'P 1'
#
loop_
_entity.id
_entity.type
_entity.pdbx_description
1 polymer ?
#
loop_
_entity_poly.entity_id
_entity_poly.type
_entity_poly.pdbx_seq_one_letter_code
_entity_poly.pdbx_strand_id
1 'polypeptide(L)'
;IMSYHDFEKTPSDDYIQAVIDESKSLGADIVKYAFKANSFQDVARVLCLTNKNREKNLVAILMGDYGKVSRVVAPIFGSMITYTYIGQSFAPGQIEAEKLNELLEFFNIQKGWKLE
;
A
#
# COMPACT_ATOMS: atom_id res chain seq x y z
N ILE A 1 -14.08 4.23 1.81
CA ILE A 1 -12.69 3.89 2.22
C ILE A 1 -12.49 4.42 3.64
N MET A 2 -12.08 3.58 4.59
CA MET A 2 -11.55 4.05 5.88
C MET A 2 -10.03 3.99 5.85
N SER A 3 -9.35 5.04 6.31
CA SER A 3 -7.90 5.15 6.19
C SER A 3 -7.21 5.49 7.50
N TYR A 4 -6.16 4.74 7.82
CA TYR A 4 -5.28 5.00 8.96
C TYR A 4 -3.87 5.35 8.49
N HIS A 5 -3.23 6.32 9.14
CA HIS A 5 -1.89 6.79 8.76
C HIS A 5 -0.99 6.87 9.99
N ASP A 6 0.21 6.31 9.91
CA ASP A 6 1.29 6.53 10.87
C ASP A 6 2.50 7.07 10.11
N PHE A 7 2.77 8.37 10.31
CA PHE A 7 3.84 9.08 9.62
C PHE A 7 5.21 8.88 10.27
N GLU A 8 5.28 8.23 11.44
CA GLU A 8 6.51 8.09 12.22
C GLU A 8 7.06 6.67 12.20
N LYS A 9 6.19 5.65 12.13
CA LYS A 9 6.61 4.26 12.23
C LYS A 9 5.75 3.29 11.42
N THR A 10 6.21 2.04 11.38
CA THR A 10 5.42 0.89 10.97
C THR A 10 4.93 0.15 12.22
N PRO A 11 3.61 0.12 12.52
CA PRO A 11 3.07 -0.57 13.69
C PRO A 11 3.33 -2.08 13.69
N SER A 12 3.09 -2.75 14.82
CA SER A 12 3.15 -4.21 14.94
C SER A 12 2.03 -4.88 14.13
N ASP A 13 2.22 -6.17 13.78
CA ASP A 13 1.24 -6.92 13.00
C ASP A 13 -0.12 -7.00 13.71
N ASP A 14 -0.14 -7.21 15.03
CA ASP A 14 -1.38 -7.26 15.82
C ASP A 14 -2.15 -5.94 15.77
N TYR A 15 -1.43 -4.81 15.81
CA TYR A 15 -2.05 -3.49 15.71
C TYR A 15 -2.63 -3.25 14.31
N ILE A 16 -1.89 -3.63 13.27
CA ILE A 16 -2.37 -3.51 11.88
C ILE A 16 -3.61 -4.40 11.67
N GLN A 17 -3.60 -5.62 12.23
CA GLN A 17 -4.74 -6.52 12.18
C GLN A 17 -5.96 -5.92 12.89
N ALA A 18 -5.78 -5.33 14.07
CA ALA A 18 -6.85 -4.64 14.78
C ALA A 18 -7.44 -3.49 13.95
N VAL A 19 -6.61 -2.66 13.30
CA VAL A 19 -7.06 -1.59 12.40
C VAL A 19 -7.89 -2.14 11.23
N ILE A 20 -7.47 -3.27 10.64
CA ILE A 20 -8.21 -3.94 9.57
C ILE A 20 -9.58 -4.41 10.06
N ASP A 21 -9.61 -5.11 11.19
CA ASP A 21 -10.83 -5.73 11.71
C ASP A 21 -11.81 -4.69 12.24
N GLU A 22 -11.34 -3.65 12.92
CA GLU A 22 -12.16 -2.52 13.35
C GLU A 22 -12.75 -1.76 12.15
N SER A 23 -11.94 -1.46 11.14
CA SER A 23 -12.44 -0.79 9.93
C SER A 23 -13.53 -1.62 9.24
N LYS A 24 -13.37 -2.95 9.19
CA LYS A 24 -14.37 -3.86 8.61
C LYS A 24 -15.63 -3.97 9.46
N SER A 25 -15.52 -4.05 10.78
CA SER A 25 -16.69 -4.11 11.67
C SER A 25 -17.52 -2.83 11.61
N LEU A 26 -16.87 -1.68 11.36
CA LEU A 26 -17.53 -0.39 11.11
C LEU A 26 -18.12 -0.25 9.69
N GLY A 27 -17.99 -1.26 8.83
CA GLY A 27 -18.58 -1.28 7.50
C GLY A 27 -17.72 -0.68 6.37
N ALA A 28 -16.39 -0.61 6.52
CA ALA A 28 -15.53 -0.12 5.45
C ALA A 28 -15.53 -1.05 4.22
N ASP A 29 -15.93 -0.52 3.05
CA ASP A 29 -15.79 -1.24 1.77
C ASP A 29 -14.32 -1.55 1.45
N ILE A 30 -13.45 -0.58 1.70
CA ILE A 30 -11.99 -0.64 1.50
C ILE A 30 -11.31 -0.10 2.74
N VAL A 31 -10.31 -0.82 3.22
CA VAL A 31 -9.43 -0.39 4.33
C VAL A 31 -8.10 0.05 3.76
N LYS A 32 -7.69 1.26 4.07
CA LYS A 32 -6.40 1.82 3.66
C LYS A 32 -5.51 2.00 4.89
N TYR A 33 -4.25 1.62 4.79
CA TYR A 33 -3.24 1.99 5.78
C TYR A 33 -1.96 2.47 5.11
N ALA A 34 -1.37 3.50 5.71
CA ALA A 34 -0.11 4.08 5.27
C ALA A 34 0.85 4.26 6.43
N PHE A 35 2.05 3.68 6.32
CA PHE A 35 3.04 3.67 7.41
C PHE A 35 4.40 4.17 6.93
N LYS A 36 5.17 4.86 7.78
CA LYS A 36 6.58 5.15 7.48
C LYS A 36 7.43 3.89 7.68
N ALA A 37 8.06 3.41 6.60
CA ALA A 37 8.99 2.28 6.67
C ALA A 37 10.35 2.75 7.18
N ASN A 38 10.89 2.02 8.16
CA ASN A 38 12.25 2.26 8.67
C ASN A 38 13.25 1.21 8.14
N SER A 39 12.76 0.21 7.40
CA SER A 39 13.57 -0.86 6.80
C SER A 39 12.81 -1.57 5.67
N PHE A 40 13.51 -2.36 4.84
CA PHE A 40 12.83 -3.25 3.89
C PHE A 40 12.11 -4.41 4.58
N GLN A 41 12.53 -4.78 5.79
CA GLN A 41 11.86 -5.77 6.64
C GLN A 41 10.45 -5.31 7.03
N ASP A 42 10.27 -4.02 7.33
CA ASP A 42 8.93 -3.43 7.56
C ASP A 42 8.04 -3.61 6.33
N VAL A 43 8.57 -3.31 5.15
CA VAL A 43 7.84 -3.46 3.88
C VAL A 43 7.42 -4.91 3.67
N ALA A 44 8.36 -5.85 3.76
CA ALA A 44 8.09 -7.27 3.56
C ALA A 44 7.03 -7.78 4.55
N ARG A 45 7.15 -7.41 5.83
CA ARG A 45 6.20 -7.79 6.89
C ARG A 45 4.78 -7.29 6.59
N VAL A 46 4.63 -6.00 6.31
CA VAL A 46 3.31 -5.39 6.03
C VAL A 46 2.70 -5.96 4.75
N LEU A 47 3.48 -6.20 3.70
CA LEU A 47 2.98 -6.79 2.47
C LEU A 47 2.54 -8.25 2.67
N CYS A 48 3.29 -9.05 3.43
CA CYS A 48 2.87 -10.39 3.82
C CYS A 48 1.56 -10.38 4.62
N LEU A 49 1.38 -9.43 5.54
CA LEU A 49 0.13 -9.27 6.28
C LEU A 49 -1.04 -8.84 5.37
N THR A 50 -0.77 -7.94 4.42
CA THR A 50 -1.73 -7.55 3.38
C THR A 50 -2.20 -8.76 2.60
N ASN A 51 -1.27 -9.63 2.17
CA ASN A 51 -1.62 -10.84 1.40
C ASN A 51 -2.43 -11.86 2.22
N LYS A 52 -2.18 -11.97 3.53
CA LYS A 52 -2.97 -12.81 4.43
C LYS A 52 -4.43 -12.35 4.57
N ASN A 53 -4.71 -11.07 4.30
CA ASN A 53 -6.04 -10.45 4.43
C ASN A 53 -6.57 -9.95 3.07
N ARG A 54 -6.11 -10.53 1.96
CA ARG A 54 -6.36 -10.02 0.59
C ARG A 54 -7.84 -9.94 0.21
N GLU A 55 -8.68 -10.74 0.84
CA GLU A 55 -10.14 -10.76 0.70
C GLU A 55 -10.84 -9.56 1.37
N LYS A 56 -10.12 -8.78 2.18
CA LYS A 56 -10.67 -7.63 2.91
C LYS A 56 -10.54 -6.31 2.15
N ASN A 57 -10.29 -6.31 0.84
CA ASN A 57 -10.23 -5.09 0.02
C ASN A 57 -9.30 -4.02 0.63
N LEU A 58 -8.00 -4.32 0.63
CA LEU A 58 -7.00 -3.51 1.33
C LEU A 58 -6.27 -2.55 0.39
N VAL A 59 -5.77 -1.46 0.94
CA VAL A 59 -4.83 -0.55 0.28
C VAL A 59 -3.65 -0.32 1.21
N ALA A 60 -2.49 -0.87 0.85
CA ALA A 60 -1.29 -0.84 1.66
C ALA A 60 -0.24 0.10 1.05
N ILE A 61 0.22 1.08 1.83
CA ILE A 61 1.30 2.00 1.42
C ILE A 61 2.36 2.04 2.50
N LEU A 62 3.62 1.87 2.12
CA LEU A 62 4.73 2.26 2.97
C LEU A 62 5.39 3.52 2.40
N MET A 63 5.55 4.52 3.25
CA MET A 63 6.14 5.81 2.96
C MET A 63 7.66 5.79 3.22
N GLY A 64 8.36 6.78 2.67
CA GLY A 64 9.81 6.91 2.78
C GLY A 64 10.56 6.06 1.75
N ASP A 65 11.89 6.14 1.78
CA ASP A 65 12.75 5.55 0.75
C ASP A 65 12.65 4.01 0.73
N TYR A 66 12.63 3.37 1.90
CA TYR A 66 12.37 1.94 2.00
C TYR A 66 10.98 1.57 1.47
N GLY A 67 9.98 2.41 1.75
CA GLY A 67 8.59 2.20 1.38
C GLY A 67 8.30 2.37 -0.11
N LYS A 68 9.14 3.07 -0.87
CA LYS A 68 8.94 3.35 -2.30
C LYS A 68 8.61 2.09 -3.11
N VAL A 69 9.27 0.96 -2.82
CA VAL A 69 9.01 -0.32 -3.52
C VAL A 69 7.57 -0.81 -3.36
N SER A 70 6.93 -0.55 -2.20
CA SER A 70 5.55 -0.95 -1.94
C SER A 70 4.56 -0.34 -2.94
N ARG A 71 4.85 0.85 -3.49
CA ARG A 71 3.99 1.50 -4.50
C ARG A 71 3.93 0.73 -5.82
N VAL A 72 4.90 -0.13 -6.08
CA VAL A 72 4.93 -0.97 -7.29
C VAL A 72 4.41 -2.36 -6.97
N VAL A 73 4.89 -2.97 -5.88
CA VAL A 73 4.69 -4.41 -5.65
C VAL A 73 3.49 -4.74 -4.76
N ALA A 74 2.93 -3.79 -4.00
CA ALA A 74 1.79 -4.05 -3.12
C ALA A 74 0.57 -4.70 -3.83
N PRO A 75 0.26 -4.38 -5.10
CA PRO A 75 -0.75 -5.12 -5.88
C PRO A 75 -0.56 -6.64 -5.91
N ILE A 76 0.68 -7.14 -5.99
CA ILE A 76 0.99 -8.58 -5.98
C ILE A 76 0.52 -9.22 -4.67
N PHE A 77 0.58 -8.46 -3.58
CA PHE A 77 0.18 -8.86 -2.23
C PHE A 77 -1.28 -8.53 -1.90
N GLY A 78 -2.09 -8.12 -2.88
CA GLY A 78 -3.53 -7.90 -2.70
C GLY A 78 -3.93 -6.46 -2.35
N SER A 79 -3.02 -5.48 -2.42
CA SER A 79 -3.42 -4.07 -2.35
C SER A 79 -4.19 -3.69 -3.61
N MET A 80 -5.38 -3.10 -3.47
CA MET A 80 -6.28 -2.77 -4.58
C MET A 80 -5.94 -1.48 -5.31
N ILE A 81 -5.17 -0.59 -4.67
CA ILE A 81 -4.86 0.75 -5.19
C ILE A 81 -3.38 1.01 -4.92
N THR A 82 -2.71 1.68 -5.87
CA THR A 82 -1.45 2.36 -5.64
C THR A 82 -1.57 3.84 -5.98
N TYR A 83 -0.73 4.67 -5.39
CA TYR A 83 -0.80 6.13 -5.53
C TYR A 83 0.47 6.67 -6.19
N THR A 84 0.24 7.53 -7.17
CA THR A 84 1.25 8.25 -7.96
C THR A 84 0.95 9.76 -7.95
N TYR A 85 1.71 10.54 -8.71
CA TYR A 85 1.50 11.97 -8.92
C TYR A 85 1.77 12.34 -10.38
N ILE A 86 1.17 13.45 -10.82
CA ILE A 86 1.46 14.12 -12.09
C ILE A 86 2.04 15.50 -11.77
N GLY A 87 3.18 15.84 -12.36
CA GLY A 87 3.84 17.13 -12.13
C GLY A 87 4.64 17.17 -10.82
N GLN A 88 4.08 17.74 -9.75
CA GLN A 88 4.80 17.92 -8.47
C GLN A 88 4.53 16.75 -7.50
N SER A 89 5.57 16.29 -6.81
CA SER A 89 5.46 15.27 -5.76
C SER A 89 4.98 15.89 -4.44
N PHE A 90 4.05 15.20 -3.76
CA PHE A 90 3.41 15.64 -2.52
C PHE A 90 3.77 14.77 -1.31
N ALA A 91 4.48 13.64 -1.49
CA ALA A 91 4.91 12.79 -0.38
C ALA A 91 6.25 12.08 -0.64
N PRO A 92 7.07 11.86 0.42
CA PRO A 92 8.34 11.14 0.30
C PRO A 92 8.16 9.75 -0.33
N GLY A 93 9.04 9.45 -1.29
CA GLY A 93 9.05 8.17 -1.98
C GLY A 93 7.91 7.96 -2.98
N GLN A 94 7.14 8.98 -3.36
CA GLN A 94 6.22 8.89 -4.50
C GLN A 94 7.00 8.62 -5.81
N ILE A 95 6.35 7.88 -6.72
CA ILE A 95 6.82 7.58 -8.07
C ILE A 95 5.87 8.32 -9.01
N GLU A 96 6.41 9.05 -9.97
CA GLU A 96 5.66 9.78 -11.00
C GLU A 96 4.87 8.79 -11.88
N ALA A 97 3.73 9.24 -12.45
CA ALA A 97 2.76 8.37 -13.10
C ALA A 97 3.32 7.61 -14.30
N GLU A 98 4.05 8.28 -15.19
CA GLU A 98 4.72 7.66 -16.34
C GLU A 98 5.70 6.59 -15.84
N LYS A 99 6.52 6.93 -14.84
CA LYS A 99 7.50 5.97 -14.32
C LYS A 99 6.85 4.78 -13.60
N LEU A 100 5.77 5.00 -12.85
CA LEU A 100 5.06 3.92 -12.18
C LEU A 100 4.41 2.98 -13.18
N ASN A 101 3.82 3.52 -14.25
CA ASN A 101 3.21 2.73 -15.31
C ASN A 101 4.24 1.80 -15.98
N GLU A 102 5.42 2.32 -16.34
CA GLU A 102 6.52 1.50 -16.88
C GLU A 102 6.88 0.33 -15.95
N LEU A 103 6.98 0.60 -14.64
CA LEU A 103 7.35 -0.42 -13.65
C LEU A 103 6.26 -1.49 -13.50
N LEU A 104 5.00 -1.07 -13.46
CA LEU A 104 3.87 -2.01 -13.39
C LEU A 104 3.78 -2.89 -14.63
N GLU A 105 4.11 -2.34 -15.81
CA GLU A 105 4.16 -3.08 -17.07
C GLU A 105 5.32 -4.07 -17.09
N PHE A 106 6.52 -3.62 -16.70
CA PHE A 106 7.72 -4.45 -16.62
C PHE A 106 7.52 -5.69 -15.75
N PHE A 107 6.84 -5.54 -14.59
CA PHE A 107 6.52 -6.67 -13.70
C PHE A 107 5.21 -7.39 -14.06
N ASN A 108 4.54 -7.00 -15.15
CA ASN A 108 3.27 -7.58 -15.60
C ASN A 108 2.18 -7.58 -14.50
N ILE A 109 2.18 -6.53 -13.66
CA ILE A 109 1.25 -6.34 -12.54
C ILE A 109 -0.11 -5.80 -13.04
N GLN A 110 -0.14 -5.19 -14.23
CA GLN A 110 -1.33 -4.58 -14.82
C GLN A 110 -2.36 -5.59 -15.35
N LYS A 111 -2.02 -6.89 -15.49
CA LYS A 111 -2.96 -7.90 -16.02
C LYS A 111 -4.10 -8.14 -15.03
N GLY A 112 -5.20 -7.41 -15.23
CA GLY A 112 -6.43 -7.47 -14.42
C GLY A 112 -6.83 -6.12 -13.79
N TRP A 113 -5.99 -5.09 -13.90
CA TRP A 113 -6.28 -3.75 -13.41
C TRP A 113 -6.73 -2.89 -14.59
N LYS A 114 -7.95 -2.36 -14.53
CA LYS A 114 -8.36 -1.27 -15.41
C LYS A 114 -7.85 0.02 -14.78
N LEU A 115 -6.96 0.73 -15.47
CA LEU A 115 -6.74 2.15 -15.21
C LEU A 115 -8.01 2.86 -15.70
N GLU A 116 -8.84 3.31 -14.78
CA GLU A 116 -9.88 4.31 -15.06
C GLU A 116 -9.36 5.70 -14.69
#